data_AF-A0A150WHY7-F1
#
_entry.id   AF-A0A150WHY7-F1
#
_cell.length_a   1.000
_cell.length_b   1.000
_cell.length_c   1.000
_cell.angle_alpha   90.00
_cell.angle_beta   90.00
_cell.angle_gamma   90.00
#
_symmetry.space_group_name_H-M   'P 1'
#
loop_
_entity.id
_entity.type
_entity.pdbx_description
1 polymer ?
#
loop_
_entity_poly.entity_id
_entity_poly.type
_entity_poly.pdbx_seq_one_letter_code
_entity_poly.pdbx_strand_id
1 'polypeptide(L)'
;MKPRLYFFDKPTVLLLIALTVLSVVMVIAGAGFEGLDLKFYYSGDEALRILSALSSEQRQRYLRIESLDFIYLSIYTSLLMWNLRKVGGARLMFLGTLPAIFDVAENLCIMHWLSSPGEHFYLGFLSFLTMAKWSFGFSWTVLFFAKFFLRRVKEKRRIIPN
;
A
#
# COMPACT_ATOMS: atom_id res chain seq x y z
N MET A 1 13.10 24.51 -23.75
CA MET A 1 11.87 23.67 -23.62
C MET A 1 11.24 23.95 -22.26
N LYS A 2 10.01 24.49 -22.22
CA LYS A 2 9.27 24.60 -20.94
C LYS A 2 8.89 23.18 -20.50
N PRO A 3 9.33 22.67 -19.34
CA PRO A 3 8.88 21.37 -18.86
C PRO A 3 7.38 21.49 -18.60
N ARG A 4 6.55 20.87 -19.45
CA ARG A 4 5.14 20.69 -19.14
C ARG A 4 5.07 19.66 -18.01
N LEU A 5 4.95 20.15 -16.78
CA LEU A 5 4.62 19.32 -15.62
C LEU A 5 3.18 18.82 -15.79
N TYR A 6 3.00 17.79 -16.61
CA TYR A 6 1.81 16.96 -16.54
C TYR A 6 1.87 16.19 -15.23
N PHE A 7 0.94 16.52 -14.33
CA PHE A 7 0.81 15.87 -13.01
C PHE A 7 0.66 14.35 -13.16
N PHE A 8 -0.07 13.95 -14.19
CA PHE A 8 -0.24 12.57 -14.58
C PHE A 8 0.36 12.39 -15.97
N ASP A 9 1.58 11.86 -16.04
CA ASP A 9 2.05 11.30 -17.31
C ASP A 9 1.30 10.00 -17.60
N LYS A 10 1.38 9.54 -18.86
CA LYS A 10 0.68 8.32 -19.28
C LYS A 10 0.95 7.13 -18.34
N PRO A 11 2.20 6.85 -17.90
CA PRO A 11 2.46 5.78 -16.93
C PRO A 11 1.72 5.97 -15.60
N THR A 12 1.75 7.17 -15.01
CA THR A 12 1.02 7.44 -13.76
C THR A 12 -0.49 7.20 -13.94
N VAL A 13 -1.10 7.68 -15.03
CA VAL A 13 -2.54 7.45 -15.30
C VAL A 13 -2.85 5.96 -15.41
N LEU A 14 -2.06 5.21 -16.18
CA LEU A 14 -2.28 3.77 -16.38
C LEU A 14 -2.17 3.00 -15.07
N LEU A 15 -1.17 3.30 -14.24
CA LEU A 15 -1.00 2.68 -12.93
C LEU A 15 -2.16 3.02 -11.99
N LEU A 16 -2.66 4.26 -12.00
CA LEU A 16 -3.82 4.65 -11.19
C LEU A 16 -5.11 3.94 -11.63
N ILE A 17 -5.33 3.79 -12.94
CA ILE A 17 -6.45 3.01 -13.47
C ILE A 17 -6.33 1.56 -13.02
N ALA A 18 -5.16 0.95 -13.18
CA ALA A 18 -4.92 -0.43 -12.77
C ALA A 18 -5.15 -0.63 -11.26
N LEU A 19 -4.65 0.27 -10.41
CA LEU A 19 -4.92 0.24 -8.97
C LEU A 19 -6.42 0.37 -8.67
N THR A 20 -7.11 1.30 -9.34
CA THR A 20 -8.54 1.53 -9.11
C THR A 20 -9.35 0.29 -9.47
N VAL A 21 -9.10 -0.30 -10.65
CA VAL A 21 -9.77 -1.52 -11.10
C VAL A 21 -9.51 -2.66 -10.12
N LEU A 22 -8.25 -2.87 -9.72
CA LEU A 22 -7.90 -3.95 -8.81
C LEU A 22 -8.48 -3.74 -7.40
N SER A 23 -8.48 -2.50 -6.88
CA SER A 23 -9.16 -2.17 -5.61
C SER A 23 -10.65 -2.49 -5.67
N VAL A 24 -11.35 -2.16 -6.75
CA VAL A 24 -12.77 -2.51 -6.91
C VAL A 24 -12.96 -4.03 -6.93
N VAL A 25 -12.12 -4.76 -7.68
CA VAL A 25 -12.15 -6.23 -7.70
C VAL A 25 -11.93 -6.80 -6.30
N MET A 26 -10.95 -6.30 -5.55
CA MET A 26 -10.64 -6.75 -4.19
C MET A 26 -11.77 -6.43 -3.20
N VAL A 27 -12.40 -5.25 -3.30
CA VAL A 27 -13.55 -4.89 -2.46
C VAL A 27 -14.73 -5.83 -2.71
N ILE A 28 -15.06 -6.11 -3.97
CA ILE A 28 -16.12 -7.06 -4.32
C ILE A 28 -15.72 -8.47 -3.84
N ALA A 29 -14.47 -8.86 -4.09
CA ALA A 29 -13.94 -10.15 -3.67
C ALA A 29 -13.90 -10.28 -2.14
N GLY A 30 -13.75 -9.22 -1.36
CA GLY A 30 -13.73 -9.21 0.11
C GLY A 30 -15.07 -8.98 0.79
N ALA A 31 -16.13 -8.64 0.04
CA ALA A 31 -17.43 -8.30 0.60
C ALA A 31 -18.01 -9.42 1.50
N GLY A 32 -18.21 -9.15 2.79
CA GLY A 32 -18.83 -10.09 3.73
C GLY A 32 -17.88 -10.75 4.73
N PHE A 33 -16.62 -10.30 4.82
CA PHE A 33 -15.79 -10.54 6.01
C PHE A 33 -14.88 -9.33 6.30
N GLU A 34 -14.33 -9.28 7.51
CA GLU A 34 -13.42 -8.23 7.96
C GLU A 34 -11.97 -8.70 7.81
N GLY A 35 -11.24 -8.13 6.84
CA GLY A 35 -9.80 -8.36 6.65
C GLY A 35 -8.96 -7.57 7.65
N LEU A 36 -7.85 -8.14 8.11
CA LEU A 36 -6.90 -7.47 9.01
C LEU A 36 -6.16 -6.32 8.32
N ASP A 37 -5.88 -6.48 7.03
CA ASP A 37 -5.20 -5.54 6.13
C ASP A 37 -5.94 -4.20 5.97
N LEU A 38 -7.26 -4.18 6.21
CA LEU A 38 -8.10 -2.98 6.18
C LEU A 38 -7.95 -2.09 7.42
N LYS A 39 -7.32 -2.59 8.48
CA LYS A 39 -7.11 -1.84 9.73
C LYS A 39 -5.74 -1.15 9.71
N PHE A 40 -5.67 0.03 10.33
CA PHE A 40 -4.39 0.69 10.56
C PHE A 40 -3.58 -0.01 11.68
N TYR A 41 -4.27 -0.54 12.67
CA TYR A 41 -3.70 -1.24 13.82
C TYR A 41 -4.74 -2.22 14.40
N TYR A 42 -4.26 -3.31 14.97
CA TYR A 42 -5.02 -4.29 15.75
C TYR A 42 -4.07 -4.95 16.76
N SER A 43 -4.59 -5.52 17.84
CA SER A 43 -3.77 -6.33 18.77
C SER A 43 -3.63 -7.78 18.28
N GLY A 44 -2.65 -8.52 18.81
CA GLY A 44 -2.52 -9.96 18.52
C GLY A 44 -3.76 -10.77 18.90
N ASP A 45 -4.43 -10.41 20.00
CA ASP A 45 -5.68 -11.03 20.43
C ASP A 45 -6.84 -10.70 19.49
N GLU A 46 -6.90 -9.46 18.99
CA GLU A 46 -7.88 -9.06 17.98
C GLU A 46 -7.66 -9.83 16.66
N ALA A 47 -6.41 -9.95 16.21
CA ALA A 47 -6.05 -10.76 15.06
C ALA A 47 -6.48 -12.21 15.24
N LEU A 48 -6.16 -12.81 16.39
CA LEU A 48 -6.54 -14.19 16.72
C LEU A 48 -8.06 -14.36 16.67
N ARG A 49 -8.80 -13.44 17.29
CA ARG A 49 -10.26 -13.47 17.34
C ARG A 49 -10.87 -13.39 15.93
N ILE A 50 -10.40 -12.47 15.10
CA ILE A 50 -10.90 -12.29 13.73
C ILE A 50 -10.60 -13.54 12.90
N LEU A 51 -9.34 -13.97 12.89
CA LEU A 51 -8.87 -15.09 12.09
C LEU A 51 -9.52 -16.42 12.52
N SER A 52 -9.70 -16.63 13.83
CA SER A 52 -10.35 -17.84 14.36
C SER A 52 -11.85 -17.89 14.09
N ALA A 53 -12.50 -16.74 13.91
CA ALA A 53 -13.92 -16.64 13.58
C ALA A 53 -14.23 -16.97 12.11
N LEU A 54 -13.21 -17.05 11.24
CA LEU A 54 -13.40 -17.34 9.82
C LEU A 54 -13.82 -18.80 9.60
N SER A 55 -14.91 -18.98 8.87
CA SER A 55 -15.30 -20.28 8.30
C SER A 55 -14.26 -20.79 7.29
N SER A 56 -14.29 -22.07 6.96
CA SER A 56 -13.41 -22.64 5.94
C SER A 56 -13.54 -21.93 4.58
N GLU A 57 -14.77 -21.58 4.19
CA GLU A 57 -15.05 -20.82 2.97
C GLU A 57 -14.44 -19.41 3.04
N GLN A 58 -14.64 -18.70 4.16
CA GLN A 58 -14.07 -17.37 4.36
C GLN A 58 -12.54 -17.38 4.36
N ARG A 59 -11.89 -18.41 4.93
CA ARG A 59 -10.43 -18.56 4.88
C ARG A 59 -9.92 -18.72 3.45
N GLN A 60 -10.57 -19.56 2.65
CA GLN A 60 -10.20 -19.74 1.24
C GLN A 60 -10.39 -18.46 0.43
N ARG A 61 -11.46 -17.72 0.72
CA ARG A 61 -11.70 -16.41 0.12
C ARG A 61 -10.64 -15.39 0.52
N TYR A 62 -10.26 -15.36 1.80
CA TYR A 62 -9.24 -14.47 2.32
C TYR A 62 -7.87 -14.76 1.68
N LEU A 63 -7.47 -16.03 1.59
CA LEU A 63 -6.25 -16.44 0.88
C LEU A 63 -6.19 -15.94 -0.58
N ARG A 64 -7.32 -15.97 -1.29
CA ARG A 64 -7.38 -15.46 -2.68
C ARG A 64 -7.21 -13.94 -2.74
N ILE A 65 -7.76 -13.20 -1.78
CA ILE A 65 -7.61 -11.74 -1.72
C ILE A 65 -6.18 -11.36 -1.38
N GLU A 66 -5.58 -12.01 -0.38
CA GLU A 66 -4.16 -11.85 -0.03
C GLU A 66 -3.24 -12.17 -1.22
N SER A 67 -3.62 -13.16 -2.04
CA SER A 67 -2.90 -13.48 -3.29
C SER A 67 -3.01 -12.35 -4.33
N LEU A 68 -4.18 -11.72 -4.46
CA LEU A 68 -4.37 -10.55 -5.34
C LEU A 68 -3.60 -9.33 -4.84
N ASP A 69 -3.38 -9.23 -3.53
CA ASP A 69 -2.67 -8.11 -2.93
C ASP A 69 -1.20 -8.04 -3.38
N PHE A 70 -0.55 -9.17 -3.72
CA PHE A 70 0.78 -9.14 -4.35
C PHE A 70 0.78 -8.43 -5.72
N ILE A 71 -0.29 -8.57 -6.50
CA ILE A 71 -0.44 -7.86 -7.77
C ILE A 71 -0.69 -6.37 -7.49
N TYR A 72 -1.57 -6.08 -6.53
CA TYR A 72 -1.86 -4.72 -6.09
C TYR A 72 -0.61 -3.99 -5.64
N LEU A 73 0.16 -4.63 -4.76
CA LEU A 73 1.40 -4.13 -4.21
C LEU A 73 2.46 -3.88 -5.29
N SER A 74 2.56 -4.75 -6.29
CA SER A 74 3.49 -4.57 -7.42
C SER A 74 3.16 -3.29 -8.21
N ILE A 75 1.88 -3.03 -8.47
CA ILE A 75 1.41 -1.83 -9.17
C ILE A 75 1.60 -0.60 -8.29
N TYR A 76 1.24 -0.69 -7.01
CA TYR A 76 1.33 0.39 -6.03
C TYR A 76 2.78 0.83 -5.82
N THR A 77 3.69 -0.13 -5.62
CA THR A 77 5.12 0.12 -5.47
C THR A 77 5.71 0.75 -6.73
N SER A 78 5.31 0.27 -7.91
CA SER A 78 5.72 0.86 -9.19
C SER A 78 5.28 2.33 -9.31
N LEU A 79 4.04 2.63 -8.94
CA LEU A 79 3.51 4.00 -8.91
C LEU A 79 4.31 4.89 -7.94
N LEU A 80 4.59 4.37 -6.74
CA LEU A 80 5.31 5.10 -5.71
C LEU A 80 6.75 5.41 -6.15
N MET A 81 7.48 4.39 -6.63
CA MET A 81 8.84 4.54 -7.15
C MET A 81 8.90 5.52 -8.32
N TRP A 82 7.96 5.41 -9.26
CA TRP A 82 7.88 6.30 -10.43
C TRP A 82 7.69 7.77 -10.00
N ASN A 83 6.76 8.02 -9.08
CA ASN A 83 6.49 9.36 -8.58
C ASN A 83 7.63 9.91 -7.71
N LEU A 84 8.26 9.07 -6.87
CA LEU A 84 9.42 9.46 -6.06
C LEU A 84 10.62 9.85 -6.92
N ARG A 85 10.86 9.11 -8.02
CA ARG A 85 11.91 9.45 -8.98
C ARG A 85 11.74 10.88 -9.52
N LYS A 86 10.51 11.31 -9.80
CA LYS A 86 10.21 12.67 -10.28
C LYS A 86 10.50 13.75 -9.24
N VAL A 87 10.27 13.48 -7.95
CA VAL A 87 10.39 14.49 -6.88
C VAL A 87 11.72 14.51 -6.13
N GLY A 88 12.47 13.41 -6.09
CA GLY A 88 13.76 13.38 -5.40
C GLY A 88 14.79 12.40 -5.94
N GLY A 89 14.63 11.93 -7.18
CA GLY A 89 15.64 11.16 -7.90
C GLY A 89 15.76 9.70 -7.43
N ALA A 90 16.78 9.01 -7.94
CA ALA A 90 16.95 7.56 -7.78
C ALA A 90 17.15 7.13 -6.32
N ARG A 91 17.82 7.94 -5.49
CA ARG A 91 18.10 7.59 -4.08
C ARG A 91 16.82 7.42 -3.25
N LEU A 92 15.76 8.17 -3.54
CA LEU A 92 14.48 8.04 -2.83
C LEU A 92 13.64 6.86 -3.34
N MET A 93 13.98 6.25 -4.48
CA MET A 93 13.21 5.12 -5.01
C MET A 93 13.30 3.90 -4.10
N PHE A 94 14.46 3.65 -3.49
CA PHE A 94 14.63 2.55 -2.53
C PHE A 94 13.71 2.71 -1.32
N LEU A 95 13.49 3.94 -0.85
CA LEU A 95 12.59 4.16 0.28
C LEU A 95 11.12 3.88 -0.08
N GLY A 96 10.78 3.96 -1.38
CA GLY A 96 9.47 3.57 -1.89
C GLY A 96 9.21 2.06 -1.87
N THR A 97 10.23 1.21 -1.66
CA THR A 97 10.02 -0.23 -1.53
C THR A 97 9.75 -0.66 -0.09
N LEU A 98 9.98 0.22 0.90
CA LEU A 98 9.78 -0.11 2.31
C LEU A 98 8.34 -0.51 2.64
N PRO A 99 7.28 0.22 2.23
CA PRO A 99 5.90 -0.23 2.45
C PRO A 99 5.66 -1.65 1.91
N ALA A 100 6.21 -1.95 0.73
CA ALA A 100 6.05 -3.24 0.08
C ALA A 100 6.71 -4.39 0.84
N ILE A 101 7.87 -4.15 1.45
CA ILE A 101 8.54 -5.17 2.26
C ILE A 101 7.70 -5.52 3.48
N PHE A 102 7.14 -4.52 4.17
CA PHE A 102 6.27 -4.75 5.33
C PHE A 102 4.96 -5.44 4.95
N ASP A 103 4.37 -5.04 3.82
CA ASP A 103 3.13 -5.63 3.30
C ASP A 103 3.32 -7.08 2.87
N VAL A 104 4.40 -7.42 2.14
CA VAL A 104 4.75 -8.81 1.82
C VAL A 104 4.93 -9.65 3.09
N ALA A 105 5.66 -9.12 4.07
CA ALA A 105 5.88 -9.85 5.32
C ALA A 105 4.56 -10.10 6.07
N GLU A 106 3.66 -9.11 6.10
CA GLU A 106 2.35 -9.23 6.73
C GLU A 106 1.49 -10.27 6.03
N ASN A 107 1.35 -10.18 4.70
CA ASN A 107 0.52 -11.07 3.91
C ASN A 107 1.03 -12.51 4.00
N LEU A 108 2.36 -12.72 4.02
CA LEU A 108 2.94 -14.05 4.25
C LEU A 108 2.58 -14.60 5.64
N CYS A 109 2.62 -13.79 6.69
CA CYS A 109 2.21 -14.20 8.03
C CYS A 109 0.71 -14.53 8.09
N ILE A 110 -0.15 -13.74 7.45
CA ILE A 110 -1.60 -13.99 7.36
C ILE A 110 -1.86 -15.29 6.59
N MET A 111 -1.25 -15.46 5.42
CA MET A 111 -1.42 -16.65 4.59
C MET A 111 -0.92 -17.93 5.26
N HIS A 112 0.21 -17.85 5.97
CA HIS A 112 0.73 -18.97 6.76
C HIS A 112 -0.27 -19.37 7.86
N TRP A 113 -0.81 -18.39 8.61
CA TRP A 113 -1.84 -18.66 9.61
C TRP A 113 -3.10 -19.29 9.00
N LEU A 114 -3.58 -18.76 7.87
CA LEU A 114 -4.78 -19.24 7.18
C LEU A 114 -4.62 -20.68 6.67
N SER A 115 -3.38 -21.07 6.33
CA SER A 115 -3.05 -22.40 5.81
C SER A 115 -2.80 -23.43 6.92
N SER A 116 -2.27 -22.99 8.07
CA SER A 116 -1.92 -23.84 9.22
C SER A 116 -2.44 -23.23 10.54
N PRO A 117 -3.74 -23.34 10.84
CA PRO A 117 -4.31 -22.77 12.05
C PRO A 117 -3.77 -23.45 13.31
N GLY A 118 -3.27 -22.68 14.28
CA GLY A 118 -2.78 -23.19 15.58
C GLY A 118 -1.38 -22.73 15.97
N GLU A 119 -0.63 -22.16 15.03
CA GLU A 119 0.63 -21.48 15.32
C GLU A 119 0.37 -19.98 15.57
N HIS A 120 0.70 -19.50 16.79
CA HIS A 120 0.30 -18.18 17.28
C HIS A 120 1.45 -17.17 17.45
N PHE A 121 2.71 -17.59 17.26
CA PHE A 121 3.88 -16.81 17.66
C PHE A 121 4.02 -15.45 16.93
N TYR A 122 3.51 -15.34 15.72
CA TYR A 122 3.67 -14.15 14.86
C TYR A 122 2.50 -13.16 14.91
N LEU A 123 1.42 -13.42 15.66
CA LEU A 123 0.26 -12.52 15.71
C LEU A 123 0.57 -11.16 16.34
N GLY A 124 1.46 -11.09 17.33
CA GLY A 124 1.94 -9.81 17.87
C GLY A 124 2.85 -9.05 16.89
N PHE A 125 3.54 -9.78 16.02
CA PHE A 125 4.41 -9.18 14.99
C PHE A 125 3.61 -8.62 13.82
N LEU A 126 2.46 -9.23 13.47
CA LEU A 126 1.54 -8.73 12.44
C LEU A 126 1.15 -7.27 12.67
N SER A 127 0.73 -6.90 13.90
CA SER A 127 0.38 -5.53 14.26
C SER A 127 1.47 -4.50 13.95
N PHE A 128 2.73 -4.88 14.19
CA PHE A 128 3.88 -4.04 13.87
C PHE A 128 4.04 -3.88 12.36
N LEU A 129 3.90 -4.96 11.59
CA LEU A 129 3.99 -4.94 10.12
C LEU A 129 2.88 -4.06 9.52
N THR A 130 1.63 -4.23 9.96
CA THR A 130 0.49 -3.41 9.55
C THR A 130 0.76 -1.92 9.82
N MET A 131 1.15 -1.59 11.04
CA MET A 131 1.41 -0.21 11.43
C MET A 131 2.59 0.37 10.62
N ALA A 132 3.65 -0.40 10.41
CA ALA A 132 4.81 0.01 9.64
C ALA A 132 4.42 0.29 8.18
N LYS A 133 3.72 -0.63 7.49
CA LYS A 133 3.32 -0.42 6.08
C LYS A 133 2.49 0.85 5.90
N TRP A 134 1.51 1.08 6.78
CA TRP A 134 0.65 2.26 6.71
C TRP A 134 1.43 3.53 7.05
N SER A 135 2.28 3.50 8.07
CA SER A 135 3.09 4.65 8.46
C SER A 135 4.05 5.08 7.34
N PHE A 136 4.71 4.12 6.69
CA PHE A 136 5.56 4.42 5.53
C PHE A 136 4.72 4.92 4.35
N GLY A 137 3.62 4.25 4.00
CA GLY A 137 2.73 4.67 2.91
C GLY A 137 2.18 6.09 3.09
N PHE A 138 1.73 6.42 4.30
CA PHE A 138 1.22 7.75 4.65
C PHE A 138 2.33 8.81 4.61
N SER A 139 3.48 8.52 5.24
CA SER A 139 4.63 9.42 5.23
C SER A 139 5.07 9.75 3.81
N TRP A 140 5.06 8.76 2.90
CA TRP A 140 5.38 8.99 1.50
C TRP A 140 4.38 9.86 0.78
N THR A 141 3.09 9.59 0.99
CA THR A 141 2.01 10.39 0.42
C THR A 141 2.17 11.86 0.82
N VAL A 142 2.39 12.13 2.11
CA VAL A 142 2.63 13.48 2.63
C VAL A 142 3.87 14.12 2.00
N LEU A 143 5.01 13.42 1.97
CA LEU A 143 6.26 13.93 1.40
C LEU A 143 6.14 14.24 -0.09
N PHE A 144 5.43 13.40 -0.85
CA PHE A 144 5.17 13.60 -2.26
C PHE A 144 4.38 14.89 -2.50
N PHE A 145 3.23 15.03 -1.82
CA PHE A 145 2.40 16.22 -1.95
C PHE A 145 3.12 17.48 -1.47
N ALA A 146 3.82 17.44 -0.34
CA ALA A 146 4.58 18.58 0.17
C ALA A 146 5.63 19.05 -0.84
N LYS A 147 6.46 18.15 -1.38
CA LYS A 147 7.45 18.50 -2.41
C LYS A 147 6.79 19.03 -3.69
N PHE A 148 5.66 18.45 -4.07
CA PHE A 148 4.89 18.91 -5.21
C PHE A 148 4.41 20.36 -5.03
N PHE A 149 3.74 20.66 -3.92
CA PHE A 149 3.25 22.02 -3.61
C PHE A 149 4.40 23.02 -3.55
N LEU A 150 5.51 22.68 -2.89
CA LEU A 150 6.68 23.54 -2.81
C LEU A 150 7.28 23.87 -4.19
N ARG A 151 7.31 22.91 -5.11
CA ARG A 151 7.75 23.15 -6.50
C ARG A 151 6.81 24.10 -7.23
N ARG A 152 5.50 23.91 -7.11
CA ARG A 152 4.49 24.80 -7.73
C ARG A 152 4.57 26.23 -7.24
N VAL A 153 4.74 26.43 -5.93
CA VAL A 153 4.92 27.77 -5.35
C VAL A 153 6.17 28.45 -5.91
N LYS A 154 7.29 27.71 -6.03
CA LYS A 154 8.55 28.25 -6.61
C LYS A 154 8.41 28.61 -8.09
N GLU A 155 7.70 27.82 -8.88
CA GLU A 155 7.44 28.11 -10.29
C GLU A 155 6.61 29.38 -10.47
N LYS A 156 5.53 29.55 -9.69
CA LYS A 156 4.69 30.74 -9.73
C LYS A 156 5.49 32.02 -9.42
N ARG A 157 6.39 31.96 -8.42
CA ARG A 157 7.28 33.08 -8.07
C ARG A 157 8.30 33.45 -9.16
N ARG A 158 8.68 32.52 -10.05
CA ARG A 158 9.60 32.82 -11.16
C ARG A 158 8.91 33.53 -12.33
N ILE A 159 7.60 33.35 -12.49
CA ILE A 159 6.83 33.93 -13.60
C ILE A 159 6.44 35.39 -13.30
N ILE A 160 6.35 35.75 -12.02
CA ILE A 160 6.03 37.11 -11.57
C ILE A 160 7.29 37.67 -10.87
N PRO A 161 8.29 38.18 -11.63
CA PRO A 161 9.38 38.92 -11.02
C PRO A 161 8.82 40.22 -10.43
N ASN A 162 9.12 40.47 -9.15
CA ASN A 162 8.86 41.76 -8.50
C ASN A 162 9.62 42.88 -9.20
#